data_AF-A0A5R8NQ47-F1
#
_entry.id   AF-A0A5R8NQ47-F1
#
_cell.length_a   1.000
_cell.length_b   1.000
_cell.length_c   1.000
_cell.angle_alpha   90.00
_cell.angle_beta   90.00
_cell.angle_gamma   90.00
#
_symmetry.space_group_name_H-M   'P 1'
#
loop_
_entity.id
_entity.type
_entity.pdbx_description
1 polymer ?
#
loop_
_entity_poly.entity_id
_entity_poly.type
_entity_poly.pdbx_seq_one_letter_code
_entity_poly.pdbx_strand_id
1 'polypeptide(L)'
;MASGSPRPSRRNRSPELIQRLERSRERERRRKDEARERERVIRAAIKDYIAEWHAIAECEAKIAREVAALKQAIRSIEEQAEREKAEHHVRQAGATARMRETGLAEIEISELLEITPREVRQLLARARAAHEGLAAGSGQSDDRTIGRTDAPEQQPTA
;
A
#
# COMPACT_ATOMS: atom_id res chain seq x y z
N MET A 1 -13.80 93.14 18.16
CA MET A 1 -14.18 92.72 19.53
C MET A 1 -13.90 91.22 19.65
N ALA A 2 -12.81 90.86 20.32
CA ALA A 2 -12.34 89.47 20.44
C ALA A 2 -12.87 88.83 21.72
N SER A 3 -13.69 87.79 21.60
CA SER A 3 -14.15 86.95 22.71
C SER A 3 -13.20 85.76 22.86
N GLY A 4 -12.20 85.92 23.73
CA GLY A 4 -11.36 84.81 24.20
C GLY A 4 -12.10 83.99 25.25
N SER A 5 -12.55 82.77 24.91
CA SER A 5 -13.07 81.82 25.89
C SER A 5 -11.94 81.31 26.81
N PRO A 6 -12.12 81.34 28.14
CA PRO A 6 -11.12 80.83 29.07
C PRO A 6 -11.05 79.30 29.01
N ARG A 7 -9.86 78.77 28.77
CA ARG A 7 -9.57 77.33 28.84
C ARG A 7 -9.86 76.82 30.26
N PRO A 8 -10.66 75.76 30.44
CA PRO A 8 -10.96 75.21 31.76
C PRO A 8 -9.69 74.65 32.41
N SER A 9 -9.43 75.05 33.65
CA SER A 9 -8.28 74.62 34.44
C SER A 9 -8.34 73.12 34.70
N ARG A 10 -7.21 72.44 34.45
CA ARG A 10 -7.01 71.03 34.81
C ARG A 10 -7.07 70.91 36.34
N ARG A 11 -8.23 70.55 36.90
CA ARG A 11 -8.35 70.14 38.30
C ARG A 11 -7.47 68.90 38.52
N ASN A 12 -6.52 69.00 39.44
CA ASN A 12 -5.71 67.88 39.91
C ASN A 12 -6.65 66.76 40.37
N ARG A 13 -6.64 65.63 39.66
CA ARG A 13 -7.42 64.45 40.04
C ARG A 13 -6.97 63.99 41.43
N SER A 14 -7.91 63.57 42.27
CA SER A 14 -7.56 63.07 43.60
C SER A 14 -6.61 61.86 43.48
N PRO A 15 -5.62 61.73 44.38
CA PRO A 15 -4.64 60.65 44.33
C PRO A 15 -5.30 59.26 44.41
N GLU A 16 -6.42 59.14 45.11
CA GLU A 16 -7.20 57.90 45.19
C GLU A 16 -7.81 57.46 43.85
N LEU A 17 -8.29 58.41 43.04
CA LEU A 17 -8.81 58.13 41.70
C LEU A 17 -7.70 57.65 40.76
N ILE A 18 -6.51 58.24 40.89
CA ILE A 18 -5.32 57.82 40.13
C ILE A 18 -4.95 56.38 40.51
N GLN A 19 -4.84 56.09 41.81
CA GLN A 19 -4.53 54.74 42.30
C GLN A 19 -5.59 53.70 41.92
N ARG A 20 -6.88 54.06 41.90
CA ARG A 20 -7.95 53.15 41.48
C ARG A 20 -7.88 52.84 39.98
N LEU A 21 -7.57 53.84 39.16
CA LEU A 21 -7.36 53.66 37.72
C LEU A 21 -6.13 52.80 37.42
N GLU A 22 -5.03 53.00 38.15
CA GLU A 22 -3.82 52.18 38.04
C GLU A 22 -4.11 50.71 38.37
N ARG A 23 -4.73 50.44 39.52
CA ARG A 23 -5.15 49.08 39.90
C ARG A 23 -6.09 48.44 38.89
N SER A 24 -6.98 49.22 38.26
CA SER A 24 -7.86 48.72 37.21
C SER A 24 -7.11 48.35 35.94
N ARG A 25 -6.20 49.23 35.49
CA ARG A 25 -5.34 48.99 34.31
C ARG A 25 -4.42 47.79 34.52
N GLU A 26 -3.89 47.63 35.72
CA GLU A 26 -3.03 46.48 36.05
C GLU A 26 -3.81 45.16 35.96
N ARG A 27 -5.02 45.08 36.51
CA ARG A 27 -5.88 43.88 36.37
C ARG A 27 -6.22 43.59 34.92
N GLU A 28 -6.51 44.62 34.13
CA GLU A 28 -6.79 44.44 32.71
C GLU A 28 -5.56 43.94 31.94
N ARG A 29 -4.37 44.48 32.23
CA ARG A 29 -3.10 43.98 31.67
C ARG A 29 -2.86 42.52 32.03
N ARG A 30 -2.97 42.16 33.32
CA ARG A 30 -2.84 40.77 33.79
C ARG A 30 -3.77 39.82 33.04
N ARG A 31 -5.06 40.17 32.91
CA ARG A 31 -6.03 39.36 32.16
C ARG A 31 -5.65 39.20 30.68
N LYS A 32 -5.16 40.26 30.04
CA LYS A 32 -4.71 40.20 28.64
C LYS A 32 -3.46 39.34 28.49
N ASP A 33 -2.51 39.45 29.41
CA ASP A 33 -1.27 38.68 29.38
C ASP A 33 -1.55 37.19 29.67
N GLU A 34 -2.42 36.88 30.63
CA GLU A 34 -2.91 35.51 30.87
C GLU A 34 -3.62 34.93 29.64
N ALA A 35 -4.46 35.72 28.96
CA ALA A 35 -5.15 35.28 27.74
C ALA A 35 -4.16 35.01 26.60
N ARG A 36 -3.17 35.88 26.41
CA ARG A 36 -2.12 35.69 25.41
C ARG A 36 -1.28 34.45 25.70
N GLU A 37 -0.97 34.21 26.97
CA GLU A 37 -0.19 33.03 27.34
C GLU A 37 -0.98 31.74 27.11
N ARG A 38 -2.26 31.72 27.48
CA ARG A 38 -3.15 30.60 27.12
C ARG A 38 -3.21 30.38 25.62
N GLU A 39 -3.33 31.44 24.83
CA GLU A 39 -3.34 31.33 23.38
C GLU A 39 -2.02 30.76 22.83
N ARG A 40 -0.87 31.19 23.36
CA ARG A 40 0.44 30.65 22.98
C ARG A 40 0.55 29.16 23.30
N VAL A 41 0.17 28.76 24.51
CA VAL A 41 0.19 27.36 24.94
C VAL A 41 -0.72 26.51 24.05
N ILE A 42 -1.95 26.96 23.80
CA ILE A 42 -2.89 26.25 22.90
C ILE A 42 -2.31 26.14 21.49
N ARG A 43 -1.74 27.22 20.96
CA ARG A 43 -1.15 27.22 19.62
C ARG A 43 0.05 26.29 19.52
N ALA A 44 0.89 26.23 20.56
CA ALA A 44 2.00 25.29 20.63
C ALA A 44 1.48 23.85 20.65
N ALA A 45 0.52 23.54 21.54
CA ALA A 45 -0.08 22.20 21.62
C ALA A 45 -0.74 21.75 20.30
N ILE A 46 -1.40 22.66 19.57
CA ILE A 46 -1.96 22.36 18.24
C ILE A 46 -0.86 22.03 17.24
N LYS A 47 0.26 22.77 17.24
CA LYS A 47 1.39 22.48 16.35
C LYS A 47 2.00 21.13 16.64
N ASP A 48 2.21 20.82 17.92
CA ASP A 48 2.76 19.54 18.36
C ASP A 48 1.82 18.41 17.95
N TYR A 49 0.51 18.55 18.20
CA TYR A 49 -0.49 17.58 17.77
C TYR A 49 -0.45 17.32 16.26
N ILE A 50 -0.39 18.37 15.43
CA ILE A 50 -0.34 18.23 13.97
C ILE A 50 0.96 17.53 13.54
N ALA A 51 2.10 17.88 14.14
CA ALA A 51 3.39 17.27 13.83
C ALA A 51 3.39 15.77 14.17
N GLU A 52 2.91 15.40 15.36
CA GLU A 52 2.80 14.00 15.79
C GLU A 52 1.81 13.23 14.92
N TRP A 53 0.68 13.83 14.56
CA TRP A 53 -0.27 13.21 13.63
C TRP A 53 0.36 12.90 12.28
N HIS A 54 1.12 13.83 11.70
CA HIS A 54 1.87 13.58 10.47
C HIS A 54 2.90 12.47 10.62
N ALA A 55 3.66 12.46 11.72
CA ALA A 55 4.65 11.41 11.99
C ALA A 55 4.00 10.02 12.09
N ILE A 56 2.84 9.92 12.74
CA ILE A 56 2.05 8.67 12.82
C ILE A 56 1.61 8.24 11.41
N ALA A 57 1.04 9.15 10.63
CA ALA A 57 0.57 8.85 9.27
C ALA A 57 1.71 8.38 8.36
N GLU A 58 2.90 8.96 8.50
CA GLU A 58 4.11 8.52 7.77
C GLU A 58 4.55 7.11 8.19
N CYS A 59 4.53 6.82 9.49
CA CYS A 59 4.82 5.48 10.01
C CYS A 59 3.83 4.45 9.46
N GLU A 60 2.53 4.75 9.48
CA GLU A 60 1.48 3.89 8.94
C GLU A 60 1.66 3.65 7.43
N ALA A 61 1.94 4.70 6.67
CA ALA A 61 2.20 4.60 5.23
C ALA A 61 3.46 3.78 4.92
N LYS A 62 4.49 3.86 5.77
CA LYS A 62 5.68 3.01 5.66
C LYS A 62 5.33 1.54 5.90
N ILE A 63 4.64 1.23 6.99
CA ILE A 63 4.21 -0.14 7.31
C ILE A 63 3.34 -0.71 6.18
N ALA A 64 2.38 0.07 5.67
CA ALA A 64 1.52 -0.36 4.58
C ALA A 64 2.31 -0.74 3.32
N ARG A 65 3.32 0.05 2.96
CA ARG A 65 4.22 -0.24 1.82
C ARG A 65 5.04 -1.50 2.04
N GLU A 66 5.64 -1.66 3.22
CA GLU A 66 6.45 -2.83 3.56
C GLU A 66 5.62 -4.12 3.55
N VAL A 67 4.42 -4.08 4.15
CA VAL A 67 3.49 -5.22 4.15
C VAL A 67 3.04 -5.56 2.72
N ALA A 68 2.75 -4.57 1.88
CA ALA A 68 2.38 -4.81 0.49
C ALA A 68 3.52 -5.48 -0.29
N ALA A 69 4.76 -5.01 -0.12
CA ALA A 69 5.95 -5.57 -0.74
C ALA A 69 6.20 -7.02 -0.30
N LEU A 70 6.12 -7.30 1.01
CA LEU A 70 6.29 -8.65 1.55
C LEU A 70 5.21 -9.61 1.03
N LYS A 71 3.95 -9.18 0.98
CA LYS A 71 2.86 -10.00 0.42
C LYS A 71 3.09 -10.33 -1.05
N GLN A 72 3.64 -9.40 -1.83
CA GLN A 72 3.99 -9.65 -3.22
C GLN A 72 5.15 -10.63 -3.35
N ALA A 73 6.19 -10.49 -2.53
CA ALA A 73 7.32 -11.41 -2.50
C ALA A 73 6.89 -12.84 -2.14
N ILE A 74 6.02 -12.99 -1.12
CA ILE A 74 5.47 -14.30 -0.72
C ILE A 74 4.74 -14.94 -1.90
N ARG A 75 3.81 -14.21 -2.54
CA ARG A 75 3.07 -14.75 -3.71
C ARG A 75 4.02 -15.18 -4.83
N SER A 76 5.03 -14.37 -5.14
CA SER A 76 5.99 -14.70 -6.18
C SER A 76 6.77 -15.99 -5.87
N ILE A 77 7.18 -16.17 -4.61
CA ILE A 77 7.91 -17.36 -4.17
C ILE A 77 6.99 -18.58 -4.17
N GLU A 78 5.74 -18.45 -3.72
CA GLU A 78 4.74 -19.51 -3.78
C GLU A 78 4.46 -19.95 -5.22
N GLU A 79 4.26 -19.01 -6.14
CA GLU A 79 4.08 -19.30 -7.56
C GLU A 79 5.29 -20.01 -8.16
N GLN A 80 6.51 -19.57 -7.83
CA GLN A 80 7.73 -20.22 -8.29
C GLN A 80 7.83 -21.65 -7.75
N ALA A 81 7.60 -21.85 -6.46
CA ALA A 81 7.64 -23.16 -5.83
C ALA A 81 6.60 -24.11 -6.41
N GLU A 82 5.38 -23.64 -6.70
CA GLU A 82 4.35 -24.45 -7.34
C GLU A 82 4.72 -24.83 -8.78
N ARG A 83 5.37 -23.93 -9.54
CA ARG A 83 5.92 -24.28 -10.87
C ARG A 83 7.00 -25.34 -10.77
N GLU A 84 7.96 -25.17 -9.85
CA GLU A 84 9.03 -26.14 -9.63
C GLU A 84 8.48 -27.51 -9.21
N LYS A 85 7.51 -27.54 -8.29
CA LYS A 85 6.80 -28.79 -7.91
C LYS A 85 6.10 -29.44 -9.11
N ALA A 86 5.40 -28.65 -9.92
CA ALA A 86 4.73 -29.16 -11.11
C ALA A 86 5.74 -29.79 -12.09
N GLU A 87 6.88 -29.15 -12.33
CA GLU A 87 7.95 -29.74 -13.14
C GLU A 87 8.50 -31.04 -12.55
N HIS A 88 8.75 -31.08 -11.23
CA HIS A 88 9.18 -32.30 -10.56
C HIS A 88 8.14 -33.42 -10.69
N HIS A 89 6.85 -33.11 -10.58
CA HIS A 89 5.79 -34.09 -10.79
C HIS A 89 5.74 -34.60 -12.23
N VAL A 90 5.96 -33.74 -13.24
CA VAL A 90 6.07 -34.17 -14.64
C VAL A 90 7.28 -35.09 -14.82
N ARG A 91 8.44 -34.74 -14.25
CA ARG A 91 9.65 -35.57 -14.30
C ARG A 91 9.45 -36.92 -13.63
N GLN A 92 8.80 -36.96 -12.46
CA GLN A 92 8.44 -38.20 -11.76
C GLN A 92 7.51 -39.06 -12.60
N ALA A 93 6.42 -38.48 -13.12
CA ALA A 93 5.47 -39.20 -13.97
C ALA A 93 6.14 -39.80 -15.21
N GLY A 94 7.01 -39.02 -15.88
CA GLY A 94 7.79 -39.51 -17.02
C GLY A 94 8.78 -40.62 -16.65
N ALA A 95 9.40 -40.56 -15.47
CA ALA A 95 10.25 -41.64 -14.98
C ALA A 95 9.45 -42.93 -14.74
N THR A 96 8.28 -42.84 -14.09
CA THR A 96 7.38 -43.97 -13.89
C THR A 96 6.90 -44.57 -15.21
N ALA A 97 6.60 -43.73 -16.22
CA ALA A 97 6.24 -44.19 -17.56
C ALA A 97 7.39 -44.98 -18.22
N ARG A 98 8.63 -44.49 -18.15
CA ARG A 98 9.80 -45.23 -18.65
C ARG A 98 10.00 -46.58 -17.97
N MET A 99 9.78 -46.66 -16.65
CA MET A 99 9.82 -47.95 -15.92
C MET A 99 8.73 -48.91 -16.42
N ARG A 100 7.55 -48.39 -16.76
CA ARG A 100 6.47 -49.20 -17.34
C ARG A 100 6.81 -49.68 -18.75
N GLU A 101 7.50 -48.85 -19.55
CA GLU A 101 7.96 -49.18 -20.90
C GLU A 101 9.02 -50.29 -20.92
N THR A 102 9.81 -50.47 -19.85
CA THR A 102 10.75 -51.61 -19.75
C THR A 102 10.06 -52.94 -19.44
N GLY A 103 8.72 -52.94 -19.29
CA GLY A 103 7.93 -54.14 -19.02
C GLY A 103 7.58 -54.39 -17.55
N LEU A 104 7.99 -53.49 -16.63
CA LEU A 104 7.67 -53.67 -15.21
C LEU A 104 6.16 -53.58 -14.95
N ALA A 105 5.66 -54.51 -14.15
CA ALA A 105 4.30 -54.50 -13.64
C ALA A 105 4.08 -53.31 -12.68
N GLU A 106 2.83 -52.84 -12.57
CA GLU A 106 2.50 -51.75 -11.64
C GLU A 106 2.89 -52.08 -10.18
N ILE A 107 2.71 -53.34 -9.78
CA ILE A 107 3.06 -53.82 -8.44
C ILE A 107 4.58 -53.76 -8.24
N GLU A 108 5.37 -54.22 -9.22
CA GLU A 108 6.85 -54.17 -9.15
C GLU A 108 7.37 -52.72 -9.08
N ILE A 109 6.76 -51.81 -9.84
CA ILE A 109 7.08 -50.38 -9.77
C ILE A 109 6.72 -49.82 -8.39
N SER A 110 5.58 -50.21 -7.84
CA SER A 110 5.12 -49.75 -6.53
C SER A 110 6.06 -50.20 -5.41
N GLU A 111 6.53 -51.45 -5.47
CA GLU A 111 7.52 -52.00 -4.55
C GLU A 111 8.87 -51.30 -4.69
N LEU A 112 9.36 -51.10 -5.92
CA LEU A 112 10.66 -50.46 -6.17
C LEU A 112 10.70 -48.98 -5.76
N LEU A 113 9.58 -48.26 -5.90
CA LEU A 113 9.48 -46.85 -5.53
C LEU A 113 8.99 -46.64 -4.09
N GLU A 114 8.70 -47.73 -3.36
CA GLU A 114 8.15 -47.69 -2.00
C GLU A 114 6.86 -46.83 -1.89
N ILE A 115 6.02 -46.90 -2.93
CA ILE A 115 4.72 -46.21 -2.98
C ILE A 115 3.59 -47.19 -3.20
N THR A 116 2.35 -46.73 -3.05
CA THR A 116 1.20 -47.58 -3.30
C THR A 116 0.97 -47.80 -4.80
N PRO A 117 0.40 -48.95 -5.22
CA PRO A 117 -0.01 -49.15 -6.63
C PRO A 117 -0.95 -48.06 -7.13
N ARG A 118 -1.78 -47.50 -6.23
CA ARG A 118 -2.65 -46.36 -6.53
C ARG A 118 -1.84 -45.13 -6.96
N GLU A 119 -0.75 -44.81 -6.29
CA GLU A 119 0.12 -43.68 -6.63
C GLU A 119 0.84 -43.93 -7.96
N VAL A 120 1.29 -45.16 -8.24
CA VAL A 120 1.82 -45.54 -9.55
C VAL A 120 0.81 -45.27 -10.66
N ARG A 121 -0.46 -45.68 -10.48
CA ARG A 121 -1.52 -45.39 -11.47
C ARG A 121 -1.72 -43.89 -11.68
N GLN A 122 -1.65 -43.09 -10.62
CA GLN A 122 -1.77 -41.64 -10.73
C GLN A 122 -0.59 -41.03 -11.50
N LEU A 123 0.64 -41.48 -11.24
CA LEU A 123 1.82 -41.03 -11.97
C LEU A 123 1.74 -41.40 -13.46
N LEU A 124 1.34 -42.64 -13.77
CA LEU A 124 1.13 -43.07 -15.16
C LEU A 124 0.00 -42.30 -15.86
N ALA A 125 -1.10 -42.02 -15.16
CA ALA A 125 -2.18 -41.19 -15.69
C ALA A 125 -1.70 -39.76 -15.98
N ARG A 126 -0.92 -39.15 -15.08
CA ARG A 126 -0.31 -37.83 -15.28
C ARG A 126 0.66 -37.81 -16.47
N ALA A 127 1.47 -38.86 -16.63
CA ALA A 127 2.38 -38.98 -17.77
C ALA A 127 1.62 -38.99 -19.11
N ARG A 128 0.51 -39.74 -19.19
CA ARG A 128 -0.36 -39.76 -20.37
C ARG A 128 -0.98 -38.40 -20.66
N ALA A 129 -1.54 -37.74 -19.65
CA ALA A 129 -2.13 -36.41 -19.80
C ALA A 129 -1.10 -35.37 -20.27
N ALA A 130 0.15 -35.45 -19.80
CA ALA A 130 1.23 -34.57 -20.26
C ALA A 130 1.59 -34.79 -21.74
N HIS A 131 1.58 -36.04 -22.22
CA HIS A 131 1.78 -36.36 -23.63
C HIS A 131 0.63 -35.87 -24.53
N GLU A 132 -0.62 -35.99 -24.07
CA GLU A 132 -1.80 -35.53 -24.81
C GLU A 132 -1.88 -34.00 -24.87
N GLY A 133 -1.54 -33.29 -23.79
CA GLY A 133 -1.52 -31.83 -23.75
C GLY A 133 -0.48 -31.20 -24.70
N LEU A 134 0.66 -31.86 -24.91
CA LEU A 134 1.68 -31.44 -25.89
C LEU A 134 1.23 -31.67 -27.35
N ALA A 135 0.45 -32.72 -27.61
CA ALA A 135 -0.07 -32.97 -28.95
C ALA A 135 -1.15 -31.95 -29.37
N ALA A 136 -2.02 -31.53 -28.43
CA ALA A 136 -3.11 -30.58 -28.70
C ALA A 136 -2.63 -29.13 -28.94
N GLY A 137 -1.47 -28.73 -28.41
CA GLY A 137 -0.91 -27.38 -28.57
C GLY A 137 -0.24 -27.10 -29.93
N SER A 138 -0.05 -28.12 -30.78
CA SER A 138 0.69 -28.01 -32.04
C SER A 138 -0.18 -27.77 -33.29
N GLY A 139 -1.52 -27.71 -33.14
CA GLY A 139 -2.47 -27.70 -34.26
C GLY A 139 -3.11 -26.35 -34.63
N GLN A 140 -2.70 -25.23 -34.03
CA GLN A 140 -3.41 -23.94 -34.20
C GLN A 140 -2.45 -22.77 -34.46
N SER A 141 -1.69 -22.85 -35.54
CA SER A 141 -0.90 -21.73 -36.08
C SER A 141 -0.70 -21.94 -37.58
N ASP A 142 -1.76 -21.78 -38.35
CA ASP A 142 -1.72 -21.44 -39.77
C ASP A 142 -3.15 -21.12 -40.22
N ASP A 143 -3.62 -19.90 -39.92
CA ASP A 143 -4.56 -19.16 -40.79
C ASP A 143 -4.89 -17.80 -40.14
N ARG A 144 -4.07 -16.77 -40.42
CA ARG A 144 -4.48 -15.35 -40.48
C ARG A 144 -3.31 -14.46 -40.91
N THR A 145 -2.96 -14.60 -42.18
CA THR A 145 -2.38 -13.53 -43.01
C THR A 145 -3.41 -13.39 -44.13
N ILE A 146 -4.09 -12.28 -44.37
CA ILE A 146 -3.64 -10.95 -44.79
C ILE A 146 -4.90 -10.05 -44.72
N GLY A 147 -4.81 -8.84 -44.16
CA GLY A 147 -6.01 -8.00 -44.03
C GLY A 147 -5.78 -6.57 -43.55
N ARG A 148 -4.91 -5.84 -44.23
CA ARG A 148 -5.08 -4.40 -44.54
C ARG A 148 -4.94 -3.40 -43.38
N THR A 149 -3.73 -2.83 -43.35
CA THR A 149 -3.41 -1.43 -43.07
C THR A 149 -4.51 -0.45 -43.50
N ASP A 150 -4.93 0.44 -42.61
CA ASP A 150 -5.13 1.86 -42.93
C ASP A 150 -4.97 2.70 -41.65
N ALA A 151 -4.14 3.73 -41.78
CA ALA A 151 -3.71 4.69 -40.75
C ALA A 151 -4.63 5.95 -40.80
N PRO A 152 -4.45 6.94 -39.90
CA PRO A 152 -5.53 7.79 -39.42
C PRO A 152 -5.84 8.98 -40.32
N GLU A 153 -7.14 9.27 -40.49
CA GLU A 153 -7.62 10.47 -41.16
C GLU A 153 -7.66 11.64 -40.17
N GLN A 154 -6.81 12.63 -40.43
CA GLN A 154 -6.82 13.95 -39.81
C GLN A 154 -8.07 14.70 -40.29
N GLN A 155 -8.83 15.32 -39.37
CA GLN A 155 -9.81 16.34 -39.74
C GLN A 155 -9.33 17.74 -39.31
N PRO A 156 -9.48 18.75 -40.19
CA PRO A 156 -9.09 20.14 -39.93
C PRO A 156 -10.24 20.95 -39.29
N THR A 157 -9.83 21.87 -38.42
CA THR A 157 -10.38 23.20 -38.08
C THR A 157 -11.82 23.57 -38.45
N ALA A 158 -12.56 24.04 -37.43
CA ALA A 158 -13.21 25.35 -37.43
C ALA A 158 -13.08 25.98 -36.03
#